data_AF-A0A753C388-F1
#
_entry.id   AF-A0A753C388-F1
#
_cell.length_a   1.000
_cell.length_b   1.000
_cell.length_c   1.000
_cell.angle_alpha   90.00
_cell.angle_beta   90.00
_cell.angle_gamma   90.00
#
_symmetry.space_group_name_H-M   'P 1'
#
loop_
_entity.id
_entity.type
_entity.pdbx_description
1 polymer ?
#
loop_
_entity_poly.entity_id
_entity_poly.type
_entity_poly.pdbx_seq_one_letter_code
_entity_poly.pdbx_strand_id
1 'polypeptide(L)'
;VLDFKMKRITLQYEIKTKDNGVKILYRDVYMKNLHRTAPGVYTFEVSQVKVFATDTAGDLLSYLRVLHPEAANEIRISKVGEKTFFYSLNRQLYNVCTAQ
;
A
#
# COMPACT_ATOMS: atom_id res chain seq x y z
N VAL A 1 3.99 2.95 2.98
CA VAL A 1 5.02 3.71 2.24
C VAL A 1 4.92 3.36 0.76
N LEU A 2 4.93 4.35 -0.14
CA LEU A 2 4.89 4.15 -1.58
C LEU A 2 6.27 4.41 -2.20
N ASP A 3 6.83 3.41 -2.88
CA ASP A 3 8.15 3.44 -3.50
C ASP A 3 8.05 3.08 -4.99
N PHE A 4 8.02 4.10 -5.85
CA PHE A 4 7.93 3.91 -7.29
C PHE A 4 9.21 3.32 -7.91
N LYS A 5 10.37 3.56 -7.31
CA LYS A 5 11.65 3.07 -7.82
C LYS A 5 11.72 1.55 -7.69
N MET A 6 11.33 1.03 -6.53
CA MET A 6 11.23 -0.41 -6.28
C MET A 6 9.91 -1.03 -6.74
N LYS A 7 8.99 -0.23 -7.31
CA LYS A 7 7.62 -0.62 -7.65
C LYS A 7 6.95 -1.35 -6.48
N ARG A 8 6.99 -0.76 -5.28
CA ARG A 8 6.57 -1.40 -4.04
C ARG A 8 5.69 -0.48 -3.19
N ILE A 9 4.71 -1.08 -2.52
CA ILE A 9 3.92 -0.48 -1.45
C ILE A 9 4.16 -1.27 -0.18
N THR A 10 4.69 -0.64 0.86
CA THR A 10 4.74 -1.22 2.21
C THR A 10 3.46 -0.86 2.95
N LEU A 11 2.67 -1.86 3.29
CA LEU A 11 1.54 -1.75 4.20
C LEU A 11 2.05 -1.92 5.62
N GLN A 12 1.72 -0.96 6.48
CA GLN A 12 1.95 -1.04 7.92
C GLN A 12 0.60 -1.02 8.61
N TYR A 13 0.39 -1.92 9.55
CA TYR A 13 -0.87 -2.02 10.29
C TYR A 13 -0.60 -2.47 11.72
N GLU A 14 -1.45 -2.00 12.62
CA GLU A 14 -1.42 -2.33 14.03
C GLU A 14 -2.48 -3.40 14.32
N ILE A 15 -2.07 -4.46 15.02
CA ILE A 15 -3.00 -5.44 15.56
C ILE A 15 -2.96 -5.37 17.08
N LYS A 16 -4.14 -5.42 17.70
CA LYS A 16 -4.28 -5.63 19.15
C LYS A 16 -4.27 -7.13 19.41
N THR A 17 -3.37 -7.58 20.27
CA THR A 17 -3.30 -8.97 20.70
C THR A 17 -4.24 -9.22 21.88
N LYS A 18 -4.55 -10.50 22.15
CA LYS A 18 -5.52 -10.90 23.19
C LYS A 18 -5.12 -10.44 24.60
N ASP A 19 -3.83 -10.22 24.83
CA ASP A 19 -3.21 -9.70 26.06
C ASP A 19 -3.11 -8.16 26.10
N ASN A 20 -3.88 -7.45 25.25
CA ASN A 20 -3.85 -5.99 25.09
C ASN A 20 -2.50 -5.41 24.63
N GLY A 21 -1.58 -6.25 24.13
CA GLY A 21 -0.39 -5.80 23.42
C GLY A 21 -0.74 -5.18 22.07
N VAL A 22 0.08 -4.24 21.60
CA VAL A 22 0.03 -3.73 20.22
C VAL A 22 1.21 -4.31 19.47
N LYS A 23 0.94 -4.96 18.33
CA LYS A 23 1.99 -5.38 17.39
C LYS A 23 1.85 -4.60 16.10
N ILE A 24 2.97 -4.04 15.65
CA ILE A 24 3.08 -3.42 14.32
C ILE A 24 3.59 -4.47 13.35
N LEU A 25 2.82 -4.72 12.30
CA LEU A 25 3.12 -5.71 11.28
C LEU A 25 3.25 -5.02 9.92
N TYR A 26 3.94 -5.69 9.01
CA TYR A 26 4.26 -5.17 7.68
C TYR A 26 3.97 -6.21 6.60
N ARG A 27 3.52 -5.74 5.44
CA ARG A 27 3.52 -6.51 4.18
C ARG A 27 4.06 -5.63 3.06
N ASP A 28 4.90 -6.21 2.22
CA ASP A 28 5.36 -5.55 1.01
C ASP A 28 4.55 -6.05 -0.19
N VAL A 29 3.92 -5.13 -0.92
CA VAL A 29 3.20 -5.41 -2.16
C VAL A 29 4.06 -4.91 -3.31
N TYR A 30 4.46 -5.81 -4.20
CA TYR A 30 5.19 -5.48 -5.40
C TYR A 30 4.22 -5.29 -6.57
N MET A 31 4.51 -4.27 -7.37
CA MET A 31 3.69 -3.82 -8.48
C MET A 31 4.33 -4.24 -9.81
N LYS A 32 3.50 -4.72 -10.73
CA LYS A 32 3.83 -4.88 -12.16
C LYS A 32 2.84 -4.07 -13.00
N ASN A 33 3.16 -3.92 -14.28
CA ASN A 33 2.33 -3.19 -15.25
C ASN A 33 1.90 -1.81 -14.71
N LEU A 34 2.86 -1.09 -14.12
CA LEU A 34 2.62 0.24 -13.59
C LEU A 34 2.49 1.23 -14.75
N HIS A 35 1.29 1.75 -14.96
CA HIS A 35 0.96 2.66 -16.05
C HIS A 35 0.32 3.93 -15.54
N ARG A 36 0.78 5.08 -16.02
CA ARG A 36 0.15 6.37 -15.75
C ARG A 36 -0.99 6.59 -16.74
N THR A 37 -2.22 6.70 -16.25
CA THR A 37 -3.42 6.88 -17.08
C THR A 37 -3.85 8.34 -17.19
N ALA A 38 -3.55 9.15 -16.16
CA ALA A 38 -3.79 10.58 -16.14
C ALA A 38 -2.75 11.28 -15.25
N PRO A 39 -2.68 12.62 -15.21
CA PRO A 39 -1.84 13.33 -14.26
C PRO A 39 -2.13 12.91 -12.82
N GLY A 40 -1.10 12.34 -12.15
CA GLY A 40 -1.23 11.84 -10.78
C GLY A 40 -2.01 10.53 -10.64
N VAL A 41 -2.52 9.91 -11.71
CA VAL A 41 -3.26 8.64 -11.63
C VAL A 41 -2.45 7.53 -12.27
N TYR A 42 -2.24 6.46 -11.51
CA TYR A 42 -1.50 5.28 -11.89
C TYR A 42 -2.35 4.03 -11.69
N THR A 43 -2.26 3.10 -12.62
CA THR A 43 -2.83 1.76 -12.51
C THR A 43 -1.72 0.73 -12.45
N PHE A 44 -1.95 -0.37 -11.73
CA PHE A 44 -0.98 -1.45 -11.61
C PHE A 44 -1.68 -2.76 -11.27
N GLU A 45 -0.98 -3.86 -11.53
CA GLU A 45 -1.32 -5.19 -11.03
C GLU A 45 -0.35 -5.58 -9.92
N VAL A 46 -0.77 -6.48 -9.04
CA VAL A 46 0.10 -7.00 -7.99
C VAL A 46 0.90 -8.17 -8.55
N SER A 47 2.24 -8.08 -8.48
CA SER A 47 3.12 -9.18 -8.88
C SER A 47 3.35 -10.17 -7.74
N GLN A 48 3.55 -9.65 -6.54
CA GLN A 48 3.85 -10.45 -5.37
C GLN A 48 3.42 -9.70 -4.10
N VAL A 49 2.93 -10.45 -3.12
CA VAL A 49 2.80 -10.00 -1.74
C VAL A 49 3.83 -10.74 -0.90
N LYS A 50 4.76 -10.00 -0.30
CA LYS A 50 5.72 -10.52 0.66
C LYS A 50 5.17 -10.34 2.07
N VAL A 51 4.86 -11.49 2.68
CA VAL A 51 4.48 -11.62 4.09
C VAL A 51 5.74 -11.94 4.88
N PHE A 52 6.00 -11.18 5.94
CA PHE A 52 7.17 -11.41 6.80
C PHE A 52 6.86 -12.52 7.81
N ALA A 53 7.87 -13.27 8.24
CA ALA A 53 7.68 -14.38 9.21
C ALA A 53 7.06 -13.92 10.55
N THR A 54 7.22 -12.64 10.90
CA THR A 54 6.64 -12.01 12.09
C THR A 54 5.17 -11.63 11.94
N ASP A 55 4.62 -11.67 10.73
CA ASP A 55 3.23 -11.32 10.44
C ASP A 55 2.29 -12.47 10.77
N THR A 56 1.65 -12.36 11.92
CA THR A 56 0.66 -13.32 12.41
C THR A 56 -0.78 -12.90 12.15
N ALA A 57 -1.02 -11.92 11.26
CA ALA A 57 -2.38 -11.42 10.98
C ALA A 57 -3.22 -12.38 10.13
N GLY A 58 -2.61 -13.40 9.52
CA GLY A 58 -3.31 -14.38 8.67
C GLY A 58 -4.17 -13.70 7.61
N ASP A 59 -5.44 -14.10 7.55
CA ASP A 59 -6.43 -13.62 6.59
C ASP A 59 -7.15 -12.33 7.02
N LEU A 60 -6.77 -11.72 8.14
CA LEU A 60 -7.40 -10.50 8.66
C LEU A 60 -7.50 -9.40 7.59
N LEU A 61 -6.51 -9.32 6.70
CA LEU A 61 -6.42 -8.30 5.66
C LEU A 61 -6.90 -8.77 4.29
N SER A 62 -7.45 -9.99 4.18
CA SER A 62 -7.88 -10.58 2.90
C SER A 62 -8.89 -9.73 2.14
N TYR A 63 -9.64 -8.85 2.80
CA TYR A 63 -10.56 -7.92 2.14
C TYR A 63 -9.85 -6.78 1.38
N LEU A 64 -8.56 -6.54 1.62
CA LEU A 64 -7.81 -5.49 0.94
C LEU A 64 -7.47 -5.90 -0.49
N ARG A 65 -8.09 -5.23 -1.46
CA ARG A 65 -7.86 -5.46 -2.90
C ARG A 65 -6.38 -5.48 -3.31
N VAL A 66 -5.56 -4.65 -2.67
CA VAL A 66 -4.12 -4.53 -2.98
C VAL A 66 -3.29 -5.76 -2.59
N LEU A 67 -3.88 -6.73 -1.88
CA LEU A 67 -3.23 -8.00 -1.54
C LEU A 67 -3.48 -9.11 -2.56
N HIS A 68 -4.26 -8.85 -3.61
CA HIS A 68 -4.66 -9.86 -4.58
C HIS A 68 -3.90 -9.68 -5.90
N PRO A 69 -3.13 -10.69 -6.36
CA PRO A 69 -2.37 -10.65 -7.63
C PRO A 69 -3.21 -10.29 -8.86
N GLU A 70 -4.44 -10.82 -8.91
CA GLU A 70 -5.40 -10.66 -10.02
C GLU A 70 -6.08 -9.28 -10.03
N ALA A 71 -5.94 -8.49 -8.97
CA ALA A 71 -6.69 -7.25 -8.84
C ALA A 71 -6.05 -6.10 -9.63
N ALA A 72 -6.86 -5.42 -10.44
CA ALA A 72 -6.52 -4.12 -10.98
C ALA A 72 -6.56 -3.06 -9.86
N ASN A 73 -5.41 -2.43 -9.59
CA ASN A 73 -5.26 -1.43 -8.56
C ASN A 73 -5.01 -0.05 -9.15
N GLU A 74 -5.40 0.99 -8.41
CA GLU A 74 -5.23 2.39 -8.80
C GLU A 74 -4.58 3.16 -7.65
N ILE A 75 -3.56 3.96 -7.97
CA ILE A 75 -2.97 4.95 -7.09
C ILE A 75 -3.27 6.33 -7.67
N ARG A 76 -3.85 7.21 -6.85
CA ARG A 76 -3.98 8.63 -7.19
C ARG A 76 -3.10 9.43 -6.27
N ILE A 77 -2.32 10.35 -6.82
CA ILE A 77 -1.37 11.20 -6.11
C ILE A 77 -1.72 12.66 -6.42
N SER A 78 -1.92 13.44 -5.37
CA SER A 78 -2.25 14.86 -5.44
C SER A 78 -1.23 15.65 -4.66
N LYS A 79 -0.60 16.65 -5.28
CA LYS A 79 0.27 17.60 -4.60
C LYS A 79 -0.59 18.56 -3.75
N VAL A 80 -0.25 18.73 -2.48
CA VAL A 80 -0.97 19.63 -1.55
C VAL A 80 -0.07 20.64 -0.84
N GLY A 81 1.24 20.53 -1.02
CA GLY A 81 2.21 21.52 -0.57
C GLY A 81 3.47 21.44 -1.43
N GLU A 82 4.46 22.26 -1.12
CA GLU A 82 5.69 22.35 -1.93
C GLU A 82 6.39 20.98 -2.08
N LYS A 83 6.47 20.22 -0.99
CA LYS A 83 7.02 18.85 -0.91
C LYS A 83 6.04 17.83 -0.33
N THR A 84 4.75 18.18 -0.27
CA THR A 84 3.73 17.38 0.40
C THR A 84 2.72 16.86 -0.62
N PHE A 85 2.46 15.56 -0.56
CA PHE A 85 1.55 14.85 -1.46
C PHE A 85 0.59 14.01 -0.64
N PHE A 86 -0.68 13.97 -1.06
CA PHE A 86 -1.59 12.90 -0.68
C PHE A 86 -1.55 11.82 -1.72
N TYR A 87 -1.76 10.58 -1.28
CA TYR A 87 -2.14 9.54 -2.20
C TYR A 87 -3.39 8.80 -1.71
N SER A 88 -4.14 8.26 -2.65
CA SER A 88 -5.18 7.27 -2.38
C SER A 88 -4.87 6.02 -3.17
N LEU A 89 -5.23 4.88 -2.58
CA LEU A 89 -5.10 3.58 -3.20
C LEU A 89 -6.51 3.00 -3.28
N ASN A 90 -6.95 2.64 -4.48
CA ASN A 90 -8.27 2.06 -4.72
C ASN A 90 -9.43 2.90 -4.14
N ARG A 91 -9.33 4.23 -4.26
CA ARG A 91 -10.27 5.22 -3.71
C ARG A 91 -10.36 5.28 -2.17
N GLN A 92 -9.52 4.53 -1.47
CA GLN A 92 -9.32 4.70 -0.03
C GLN A 92 -8.14 5.65 0.20
N LEU A 93 -8.35 6.68 1.04
CA LEU A 93 -7.32 7.65 1.39
C LEU A 93 -6.32 7.00 2.35
N TYR A 94 -5.03 7.04 2.01
CA TYR A 94 -3.96 6.60 2.89
C TYR A 94 -2.95 7.72 3.03
N ASN A 95 -2.50 7.96 4.27
CA ASN A 95 -1.60 9.01 4.78
C ASN A 95 -0.90 10.00 3.82
N VAL A 96 -0.75 11.24 4.33
CA VAL A 96 0.13 12.30 3.80
C VAL A 96 1.57 11.79 3.65
N CYS A 97 2.17 12.00 2.48
CA CYS A 97 3.60 11.77 2.24
C CYS A 97 4.33 13.09 2.08
N THR A 98 5.47 13.25 2.74
CA THR A 98 6.50 14.20 2.35
C THR A 98 7.45 13.51 1.37
N ALA A 99 7.68 14.11 0.20
CA ALA A 99 8.73 13.65 -0.70
C ALA A 99 10.08 14.12 -0.13
N GLN A 100 10.98 13.18 0.16
CA GLN A 100 12.40 13.46 0.40
C GLN A 100 13.14 13.56 -0.93
#